data_AF-A0A1B6FS09-F1
#
_entry.id   AF-A0A1B6FS09-F1
#
_cell.length_a   1.000
_cell.length_b   1.000
_cell.length_c   1.000
_cell.angle_alpha   90.00
_cell.angle_beta   90.00
_cell.angle_gamma   90.00
#
_symmetry.space_group_name_H-M   'P 1'
#
loop_
_entity.id
_entity.type
_entity.pdbx_description
1 polymer ?
#
loop_
_entity_poly.entity_id
_entity_poly.type
_entity_poly.pdbx_seq_one_letter_code
_entity_poly.pdbx_strand_id
1 'polypeptide(L)'
;IEHFLHALKYEAKGDKAKDTIRTKCAQYLDRAEKLKKYITNKPKKPVKENETDNDSKNGSNSDDEDPEKKKLLSKIEGAIVIEKPSVKWSDVAGLEGAKEALKEAVILPIKFPHLFTGKRIPWKGILLFGPPGTGKSYLAKA
;
A
#
# COMPACT_ATOMS: atom_id res chain seq x y z
N ILE A 1 22.47 4.08 -6.11
CA ILE A 1 23.57 3.54 -6.95
C ILE A 1 24.37 2.49 -6.20
N GLU A 2 24.71 2.73 -4.92
CA GLU A 2 25.46 1.77 -4.08
C GLU A 2 24.78 0.40 -3.94
N HIS A 3 23.48 0.34 -3.66
CA HIS A 3 22.73 -0.93 -3.60
C HIS A 3 22.76 -1.71 -4.94
N PHE A 4 22.85 -1.00 -6.06
CA PHE A 4 22.86 -1.61 -7.40
C PHE A 4 24.25 -2.16 -7.77
N LEU A 5 25.32 -1.46 -7.36
CA LEU A 5 26.69 -1.95 -7.47
C LEU A 5 26.90 -3.18 -6.57
N HIS A 6 26.26 -3.21 -5.39
CA HIS A 6 26.26 -4.36 -4.49
C HIS A 6 25.59 -5.58 -5.14
N ALA A 7 24.42 -5.41 -5.76
CA ALA A 7 23.74 -6.47 -6.50
C ALA A 7 24.56 -7.01 -7.68
N LEU A 8 25.21 -6.12 -8.45
CA LEU A 8 26.10 -6.52 -9.56
C LEU A 8 27.34 -7.31 -9.10
N LYS A 9 27.85 -7.02 -7.90
CA LYS A 9 29.04 -7.69 -7.34
C LYS A 9 28.72 -9.06 -6.76
N TYR A 10 27.53 -9.27 -6.20
CA TYR A 10 27.21 -10.48 -5.43
C TYR A 10 26.08 -11.37 -5.99
N GLU A 11 25.14 -10.84 -6.79
CA GLU A 11 23.99 -11.63 -7.29
C GLU A 11 24.15 -12.12 -8.74
N ALA A 12 24.86 -11.37 -9.59
CA ALA A 12 24.97 -11.71 -11.01
C ALA A 12 26.08 -12.74 -11.29
N LYS A 13 25.74 -14.03 -11.29
CA LYS A 13 26.62 -15.11 -11.76
C LYS A 13 26.63 -15.18 -13.29
N GLY A 14 27.50 -14.40 -13.92
CA GLY A 14 27.80 -14.45 -15.35
C GLY A 14 27.84 -13.08 -16.04
N ASP A 15 28.75 -12.90 -16.99
CA ASP A 15 29.03 -11.61 -17.62
C ASP A 15 27.84 -11.08 -18.45
N LYS A 16 27.12 -11.96 -19.14
CA LYS A 16 25.89 -11.61 -19.89
C LYS A 16 24.79 -11.00 -19.00
N ALA A 17 24.66 -11.49 -17.76
CA ALA A 17 23.67 -10.99 -16.81
C ALA A 17 24.05 -9.58 -16.32
N LYS A 18 25.34 -9.36 -16.04
CA LYS A 18 25.87 -8.05 -15.65
C LYS A 18 25.65 -7.01 -16.74
N ASP A 19 25.86 -7.36 -18.00
CA ASP A 19 25.68 -6.43 -19.12
C ASP A 19 24.20 -6.09 -19.37
N THR A 20 23.31 -7.07 -19.23
CA THR A 20 21.86 -6.84 -19.29
C THR A 20 21.40 -5.89 -18.18
N ILE A 21 21.89 -6.12 -16.95
CA ILE A 21 21.58 -5.29 -15.78
C ILE A 21 22.10 -3.86 -15.96
N ARG A 22 23.35 -3.69 -16.44
CA ARG A 22 23.92 -2.37 -16.77
C ARG A 22 23.10 -1.63 -17.82
N THR A 23 22.70 -2.32 -18.88
CA THR A 23 21.92 -1.75 -19.99
C THR A 23 20.58 -1.23 -19.50
N LYS A 24 19.85 -2.04 -18.72
CA LYS A 24 18.57 -1.62 -18.12
C LYS A 24 18.77 -0.45 -17.15
N CYS A 25 19.85 -0.45 -16.39
CA CYS A 25 20.12 0.63 -15.45
C CYS A 25 20.36 1.97 -16.13
N ALA A 26 21.11 1.98 -17.23
CA ALA A 26 21.32 3.17 -18.05
C ALA A 26 20.00 3.72 -18.61
N GLN A 27 19.10 2.82 -19.06
CA GLN A 27 17.77 3.21 -19.53
C GLN A 27 16.91 3.83 -18.42
N TYR A 28 16.96 3.29 -17.20
CA TYR A 28 16.21 3.86 -16.07
C TYR A 28 16.75 5.23 -15.65
N LEU A 29 18.07 5.44 -15.70
CA LEU A 29 18.70 6.73 -15.40
C LEU A 29 18.32 7.80 -16.44
N ASP A 30 18.43 7.49 -17.74
CA ASP A 30 18.01 8.42 -18.81
C ASP A 30 16.52 8.77 -18.71
N ARG A 31 15.66 7.79 -18.40
CA ARG A 31 14.22 8.04 -18.18
C ARG A 31 13.99 8.94 -16.95
N ALA A 32 14.73 8.75 -15.88
CA ALA A 32 14.63 9.57 -14.67
C ALA A 32 15.05 11.02 -14.94
N GLU A 33 16.11 11.24 -15.72
CA GLU A 33 16.55 12.58 -16.12
C GLU A 33 15.53 13.29 -17.03
N LYS A 34 14.93 12.56 -17.98
CA LYS A 34 13.84 13.09 -18.81
C LYS A 34 12.65 13.50 -17.95
N LEU A 35 12.19 12.64 -17.03
CA LEU A 35 11.10 12.94 -16.11
C LEU A 35 11.41 14.16 -15.23
N LYS A 36 12.64 14.28 -14.74
CA LYS A 36 13.10 15.45 -13.97
C LYS A 36 12.96 16.74 -14.78
N LYS A 37 13.38 16.73 -16.06
CA LYS A 37 13.23 17.89 -16.97
C LYS A 37 11.77 18.28 -17.20
N TYR A 38 10.87 17.30 -17.33
CA TYR A 38 9.44 17.57 -17.48
C TYR A 38 8.79 18.12 -16.20
N ILE A 39 9.28 17.73 -15.03
CA ILE A 39 8.80 18.25 -13.74
C ILE A 39 9.33 19.66 -13.49
N THR A 40 10.58 19.96 -13.87
CA THR A 40 11.17 21.29 -13.65
C THR A 40 10.71 22.35 -14.65
N ASN A 41 10.36 21.98 -15.89
CA ASN A 41 9.96 22.93 -16.94
C ASN A 41 8.45 23.21 -17.02
N LYS A 42 7.61 22.61 -16.17
CA LYS A 42 6.20 23.04 -16.04
C LYS A 42 6.12 24.20 -15.03
N PRO A 43 5.50 25.35 -15.37
CA PRO A 43 5.00 26.23 -14.31
C PRO A 43 3.99 25.45 -13.48
N LYS A 44 4.09 25.52 -12.15
CA LYS A 44 3.12 24.91 -11.24
C LYS A 44 1.73 25.47 -11.58
N LYS A 45 0.90 24.70 -12.30
CA LYS A 45 -0.54 24.87 -12.23
C LYS A 45 -0.98 24.36 -10.84
N PRO A 46 -1.80 25.10 -10.09
CA PRO A 46 -2.41 24.56 -8.89
C PRO A 46 -3.27 23.36 -9.32
N VAL A 47 -3.08 22.22 -8.67
CA VAL A 47 -3.97 21.07 -8.88
C VAL A 47 -5.30 21.42 -8.22
N LYS A 48 -6.26 21.84 -9.04
CA LYS A 48 -7.69 21.66 -8.78
C LYS A 48 -8.31 20.94 -9.97
N GLU A 49 -8.80 19.74 -9.63
CA GLU A 49 -9.96 18.99 -10.12
C GLU A 49 -10.11 18.66 -11.61
N ASN A 50 -10.74 17.50 -11.84
CA ASN A 50 -11.72 17.17 -12.90
C ASN A 50 -12.20 15.75 -12.53
N GLU A 51 -13.40 15.54 -12.00
CA GLU A 51 -14.69 15.64 -12.71
C GLU A 51 -14.60 15.09 -14.13
N THR A 52 -15.07 13.86 -14.28
CA THR A 52 -15.75 13.40 -15.50
C THR A 52 -17.10 12.87 -15.08
N ASP A 53 -18.12 13.60 -15.52
CA ASP A 53 -19.49 13.17 -15.67
C ASP A 53 -19.56 11.74 -16.22
N ASN A 54 -20.32 10.89 -15.52
CA ASN A 54 -21.14 9.89 -16.19
C ASN A 54 -22.58 10.28 -15.92
N ASP A 55 -23.13 11.06 -16.85
CA ASP A 55 -24.56 11.13 -17.10
C ASP A 55 -25.03 9.73 -17.52
N SER A 56 -25.51 8.97 -16.54
CA SER A 56 -26.53 7.95 -16.75
C SER A 56 -27.73 8.38 -15.95
N LYS A 57 -28.49 9.29 -16.55
CA LYS A 57 -29.91 9.50 -16.30
C LYS A 57 -30.64 8.16 -16.42
N ASN A 58 -30.76 7.45 -15.31
CA ASN A 58 -31.82 6.47 -15.11
C ASN A 58 -32.62 6.94 -13.90
N GLY A 59 -33.73 7.62 -14.18
CA GLY A 59 -34.60 8.14 -13.14
C GLY A 59 -35.30 7.01 -12.39
N SER A 60 -35.39 7.14 -11.07
CA SER A 60 -36.64 7.01 -10.32
C SER A 60 -36.38 7.25 -8.83
N ASN A 61 -36.89 8.39 -8.34
CA ASN A 61 -37.64 8.61 -7.11
C ASN A 61 -37.15 8.18 -5.70
N SER A 62 -37.59 9.03 -4.78
CA SER A 62 -37.79 8.90 -3.31
C SER A 62 -36.60 9.17 -2.40
N ASP A 63 -36.58 10.41 -1.89
CA ASP A 63 -36.03 10.82 -0.59
C ASP A 63 -36.76 10.10 0.58
N ASP A 64 -36.73 8.77 0.58
CA ASP A 64 -37.08 7.95 1.74
C ASP A 64 -35.80 7.26 2.20
N GLU A 65 -34.95 7.98 2.94
CA GLU A 65 -33.93 7.32 3.75
C GLU A 65 -34.64 6.46 4.79
N ASP A 66 -34.77 5.17 4.50
CA ASP A 66 -35.30 4.18 5.42
C ASP A 66 -34.66 4.39 6.81
N PRO A 67 -35.46 4.72 7.84
CA PRO A 67 -34.95 4.98 9.19
C PRO A 67 -34.15 3.79 9.73
N GLU A 68 -34.35 2.58 9.20
CA GLU A 68 -33.55 1.41 9.55
C GLU A 68 -32.12 1.48 8.98
N LYS A 69 -31.92 1.91 7.73
CA LYS A 69 -30.58 2.04 7.14
C LYS A 69 -29.71 3.02 7.93
N LYS A 70 -30.30 4.13 8.39
CA LYS A 70 -29.60 5.12 9.22
C LYS A 70 -29.28 4.60 10.63
N LYS A 71 -30.18 3.80 11.22
CA LYS A 71 -29.91 3.07 12.48
C LYS A 71 -28.81 2.02 12.33
N LEU A 72 -28.70 1.37 11.18
CA LEU A 72 -27.64 0.40 10.90
C LEU A 72 -26.29 1.08 10.70
N LEU A 73 -26.25 2.19 9.94
CA LEU A 73 -25.03 2.98 9.74
C LEU A 73 -24.48 3.52 11.06
N SER A 74 -25.34 4.09 11.92
CA SER A 74 -24.92 4.58 13.24
C SER A 74 -24.40 3.47 14.16
N LYS A 75 -24.95 2.25 14.09
CA LYS A 75 -24.40 1.10 14.81
C LYS A 75 -23.01 0.69 14.31
N ILE A 76 -22.76 0.78 13.00
CA ILE A 76 -21.46 0.47 12.40
C ILE A 76 -20.43 1.53 12.80
N GLU A 77 -20.82 2.81 12.79
CA GLU A 77 -19.95 3.92 13.21
C GLU A 77 -19.45 3.74 14.65
N GLY A 78 -20.32 3.30 15.57
CA GLY A 78 -19.94 3.01 16.95
C GLY A 78 -18.98 1.81 17.13
N ALA A 79 -18.89 0.92 16.15
CA ALA A 79 -17.99 -0.24 16.17
C ALA A 79 -16.60 0.06 15.60
N ILE A 80 -16.44 1.19 14.90
CA ILE A 80 -15.14 1.61 14.37
C ILE A 80 -14.34 2.23 15.51
N VAL A 81 -13.22 1.61 15.85
CA VAL A 81 -12.29 2.15 16.85
C VAL A 81 -11.58 3.36 16.23
N ILE A 82 -11.95 4.56 16.66
CA ILE A 82 -11.35 5.83 16.20
C ILE A 82 -10.08 6.17 17.00
N GLU A 83 -9.99 5.70 18.24
CA GLU A 83 -8.82 5.93 19.09
C GLU A 83 -7.62 5.12 18.61
N LYS A 84 -6.52 5.81 18.33
CA LYS A 84 -5.26 5.17 17.98
C LYS A 84 -4.73 4.42 19.21
N PRO A 85 -4.72 3.08 19.22
CA PRO A 85 -4.17 2.32 20.34
C PRO A 85 -2.73 2.76 20.61
N SER A 86 -2.37 2.90 21.88
CA SER A 86 -1.05 3.38 22.32
C SER A 86 0.05 2.32 22.23
N VAL A 87 -0.22 1.18 21.57
CA VAL A 87 0.70 0.05 21.46
C VAL A 87 1.57 0.23 20.21
N LYS A 88 2.89 0.09 20.36
CA LYS A 88 3.84 0.10 19.23
C LYS A 88 4.34 -1.32 18.94
N TRP A 89 4.81 -1.54 17.72
CA TRP A 89 5.49 -2.79 17.30
C TRP A 89 6.70 -3.17 18.18
N SER A 90 7.33 -2.18 18.83
CA SER A 90 8.42 -2.36 19.80
C SER A 90 7.95 -2.95 21.13
N ASP A 91 6.69 -2.76 21.49
CA ASP A 91 6.15 -3.12 22.80
C ASP A 91 5.71 -4.59 22.83
N VAL A 92 5.58 -5.20 21.65
CA VAL A 92 5.35 -6.63 21.49
C VAL A 92 6.70 -7.36 21.55
N ALA A 93 6.96 -8.14 22.59
CA ALA A 93 8.18 -8.96 22.66
C ALA A 93 8.08 -10.20 21.76
N GLY A 94 9.16 -10.52 21.02
CA GLY A 94 9.24 -11.69 20.15
C GLY A 94 8.35 -11.61 18.90
N LEU A 95 7.95 -12.78 18.37
CA LEU A 95 7.06 -12.93 17.19
C LEU A 95 7.56 -12.21 15.92
N GLU A 96 8.87 -12.12 15.72
CA GLU A 96 9.46 -11.27 14.68
C GLU A 96 8.99 -11.65 13.27
N GLY A 97 8.91 -12.95 12.96
CA GLY A 97 8.38 -13.42 11.67
C GLY A 97 6.90 -13.07 11.45
N ALA A 98 6.09 -13.06 12.51
CA ALA A 98 4.68 -12.66 12.41
C ALA A 98 4.55 -11.14 12.21
N LYS A 99 5.39 -10.33 12.87
CA LYS A 99 5.43 -8.88 12.65
C LYS A 99 5.89 -8.53 11.25
N GLU A 100 6.91 -9.21 10.75
CA GLU A 100 7.42 -8.98 9.40
C GLU A 100 6.37 -9.33 8.35
N ALA A 101 5.72 -10.50 8.48
CA ALA A 101 4.63 -10.90 7.61
C ALA A 101 3.45 -9.90 7.63
N LEU A 102 3.06 -9.40 8.81
CA LEU A 102 2.02 -8.37 8.95
C LEU A 102 2.42 -7.05 8.31
N LYS A 103 3.66 -6.59 8.52
CA LYS A 103 4.18 -5.37 7.90
C LYS A 103 4.21 -5.49 6.38
N GLU A 104 4.67 -6.62 5.84
CA GLU A 104 4.66 -6.86 4.40
C GLU A 104 3.24 -6.94 3.84
N ALA A 105 2.34 -7.65 4.51
CA ALA A 105 0.98 -7.83 4.04
C ALA A 105 0.16 -6.52 4.06
N VAL A 106 0.40 -5.64 5.04
CA VAL A 106 -0.39 -4.41 5.23
C VAL A 106 0.32 -3.17 4.68
N ILE A 107 1.61 -2.98 4.98
CA ILE A 107 2.35 -1.75 4.62
C ILE A 107 2.82 -1.80 3.17
N LEU A 108 3.24 -2.96 2.65
CA LEU A 108 3.78 -3.06 1.30
C LEU A 108 2.75 -2.67 0.22
N PRO A 109 1.47 -3.09 0.29
CA PRO A 109 0.45 -2.65 -0.66
C PRO A 109 0.19 -1.16 -0.62
N ILE A 110 0.18 -0.57 0.58
CA ILE A 110 -0.07 0.88 0.77
C ILE A 110 1.10 1.70 0.24
N LYS A 111 2.33 1.27 0.53
CA LYS A 111 3.55 2.00 0.15
C LYS A 111 3.92 1.84 -1.33
N PHE A 112 3.66 0.67 -1.90
CA PHE A 112 4.03 0.33 -3.28
C PHE A 112 2.87 -0.30 -4.05
N PRO A 113 1.78 0.44 -4.31
CA PRO A 113 0.59 -0.10 -4.98
C PRO A 113 0.88 -0.61 -6.41
N HIS A 114 1.90 -0.07 -7.08
CA HIS A 114 2.32 -0.50 -8.41
C HIS A 114 2.87 -1.94 -8.46
N LEU A 115 3.41 -2.45 -7.35
CA LEU A 115 3.92 -3.83 -7.25
C LEU A 115 2.79 -4.86 -7.13
N PHE A 116 1.60 -4.42 -6.72
CA PHE A 116 0.41 -5.24 -6.52
C PHE A 116 -0.60 -5.06 -7.66
N THR A 117 -0.12 -5.18 -8.90
CA THR A 117 -0.94 -5.08 -10.11
C THR A 117 -1.11 -6.47 -10.77
N GLY A 118 -2.28 -6.73 -11.35
CA GLY A 118 -2.58 -7.99 -12.03
C GLY A 118 -2.70 -9.17 -11.06
N LYS A 119 -1.78 -10.15 -11.19
CA LYS A 119 -1.82 -11.41 -10.40
C LYS A 119 -1.35 -11.26 -8.95
N ARG A 120 -0.63 -10.17 -8.63
CA ARG A 120 -0.16 -9.90 -7.26
C ARG A 120 -1.24 -9.12 -6.52
N ILE A 121 -2.15 -9.84 -5.89
CA ILE A 121 -3.27 -9.27 -5.13
C ILE A 121 -2.80 -9.06 -3.69
N PRO A 122 -3.08 -7.91 -3.07
CA PRO A 122 -2.79 -7.72 -1.65
C PRO A 122 -3.61 -8.68 -0.79
N TRP A 123 -3.11 -8.94 0.42
CA TRP A 123 -3.72 -9.87 1.35
C TRP A 123 -5.08 -9.31 1.80
N LYS A 124 -6.15 -10.08 1.65
CA LYS A 124 -7.52 -9.66 2.02
C LYS A 124 -7.85 -9.90 3.50
N GLY A 125 -7.12 -10.79 4.16
CA GLY A 125 -7.33 -11.13 5.56
C GLY A 125 -6.14 -11.88 6.13
N ILE A 126 -5.90 -11.69 7.42
CA ILE A 126 -4.80 -12.32 8.17
C ILE A 126 -5.43 -13.02 9.37
N LEU A 127 -5.13 -14.32 9.55
CA LEU A 127 -5.60 -15.11 10.69
C LEU A 127 -4.45 -15.29 11.69
N LEU A 128 -4.61 -14.76 12.89
CA LEU A 128 -3.70 -14.96 14.01
C LEU A 128 -4.23 -16.09 14.89
N PHE A 129 -3.52 -17.23 14.95
CA PHE A 129 -3.91 -18.39 15.77
C PHE A 129 -2.84 -18.78 16.79
N GLY A 130 -3.24 -19.50 17.83
CA GLY A 130 -2.33 -20.03 18.87
C GLY A 130 -2.93 -20.05 20.27
N PRO A 131 -2.24 -20.61 21.27
CA PRO A 131 -2.69 -20.74 22.65
C PRO A 131 -3.16 -19.40 23.26
N PRO A 132 -4.13 -19.38 24.20
CA PRO A 132 -4.54 -18.13 24.85
C PRO A 132 -3.35 -17.49 25.59
N GLY A 133 -3.31 -16.16 25.66
CA GLY A 133 -2.23 -15.42 26.33
C GLY A 133 -1.00 -15.09 25.47
N THR A 134 -0.91 -15.54 24.22
CA THR A 134 0.25 -15.28 23.33
C THR A 134 0.26 -13.92 22.63
N GLY A 135 -0.49 -12.93 23.12
CA GLY A 135 -0.44 -11.55 22.59
C GLY A 135 -1.10 -11.30 21.23
N LYS A 136 -1.87 -12.23 20.66
CA LYS A 136 -2.57 -12.06 19.36
C LYS A 136 -3.41 -10.77 19.26
N SER A 137 -4.24 -10.50 20.27
CA SER A 137 -5.04 -9.27 20.33
C SER A 137 -4.21 -8.02 20.57
N TYR A 138 -3.04 -8.18 21.21
CA TYR A 138 -2.10 -7.09 21.46
C TYR A 138 -1.35 -6.70 20.18
N LEU A 139 -0.99 -7.70 19.35
CA LEU A 139 -0.41 -7.50 18.02
C LEU A 139 -1.41 -6.85 17.05
N ALA A 140 -2.69 -7.19 17.12
CA ALA A 140 -3.73 -6.56 16.30
C ALA A 140 -3.98 -5.08 16.64
N LYS A 141 -3.53 -4.63 17.82
CA LYS A 141 -3.61 -3.23 18.26
C LYS A 141 -2.34 -2.42 17.93
N ALA A 142 -1.25 -3.05 17.50
CA ALA A 142 0.04 -2.39 17.21
C ALA A 142 0.14 -1.92 15.75
#